data_AF-A0A533SNY8-F1
#
_entry.id   AF-A0A533SNY8-F1
#
_cell.length_a   1.000
_cell.length_b   1.000
_cell.length_c   1.000
_cell.angle_alpha   90.00
_cell.angle_beta   90.00
_cell.angle_gamma   90.00
#
_symmetry.space_group_name_H-M   'P 1'
#
loop_
_entity.id
_entity.type
_entity.pdbx_description
1 polymer ?
#
loop_
_entity_poly.entity_id
_entity_poly.type
_entity_poly.pdbx_seq_one_letter_code
_entity_poly.pdbx_strand_id
1 'polypeptide(L)'
;MSAGEKREIIALVANSGLPRRRALAQLGLPKSTYYRWLRRQAGGRLEDRKGGSPIPWNKLRAEEEEKILAQARASPELSAREIALRVTDIDGTYVSESTVFRILKREGLIKPAEVVGFKAGKEYKRKTKRPNELWATDCAHLK
;
A
#
# COMPACT_ATOMS: atom_id res chain seq x y z
N MET A 1 -21.41 7.10 0.35
CA MET A 1 -22.85 7.29 0.15
C MET A 1 -23.53 5.96 -0.05
N SER A 2 -24.54 5.67 0.77
CA SER A 2 -25.36 4.48 0.65
C SER A 2 -26.21 4.52 -0.62
N ALA A 3 -26.79 3.38 -1.01
CA ALA A 3 -27.76 3.37 -2.10
C ALA A 3 -29.04 4.17 -1.76
N GLY A 4 -29.43 4.23 -0.48
CA GLY A 4 -30.58 5.02 -0.02
C GLY A 4 -30.37 6.52 -0.27
N GLU A 5 -29.26 7.07 0.22
CA GLU A 5 -28.91 8.49 0.05
C GLU A 5 -28.84 8.88 -1.42
N LYS A 6 -28.29 8.01 -2.28
CA LYS A 6 -28.24 8.28 -3.73
C LYS A 6 -29.64 8.31 -4.35
N ARG A 7 -30.59 7.48 -3.91
CA ARG A 7 -31.98 7.50 -4.40
C ARG A 7 -32.68 8.79 -4.00
N GLU A 8 -32.49 9.22 -2.75
CA GLU A 8 -33.04 10.47 -2.23
C GLU A 8 -32.53 11.67 -3.02
N ILE A 9 -31.23 11.75 -3.30
CA ILE A 9 -30.68 12.83 -4.12
C ILE A 9 -31.22 12.80 -5.54
N ILE A 10 -31.37 11.61 -6.16
CA ILE A 10 -31.96 11.53 -7.50
C ILE A 10 -33.41 12.03 -7.51
N ALA A 11 -34.21 11.62 -6.52
CA ALA A 11 -35.59 12.04 -6.37
C ALA A 11 -35.69 13.55 -6.10
N LEU A 12 -34.85 14.08 -5.22
CA LEU A 12 -34.77 15.52 -4.91
C LEU A 12 -34.48 16.35 -6.16
N VAL A 13 -33.47 15.96 -6.95
CA VAL A 13 -33.14 16.67 -8.19
C VAL A 13 -34.26 16.55 -9.23
N ALA A 14 -34.90 15.38 -9.33
CA ALA A 14 -36.01 15.16 -10.26
C ALA A 14 -37.26 15.99 -9.92
N ASN A 15 -37.57 16.13 -8.62
CA ASN A 15 -38.76 16.82 -8.13
C ASN A 15 -38.52 18.30 -7.76
N SER A 16 -37.30 18.81 -7.93
CA SER A 16 -36.92 20.18 -7.53
C SER A 16 -37.63 21.30 -8.30
N GLY A 17 -38.24 21.01 -9.45
CA GLY A 17 -38.82 22.02 -10.35
C GLY A 17 -37.78 22.95 -11.02
N LEU A 18 -36.51 22.84 -10.65
CA LEU A 18 -35.41 23.61 -11.23
C LEU A 18 -34.80 22.87 -12.44
N PRO A 19 -34.17 23.59 -13.38
CA PRO A 19 -33.30 22.95 -14.36
C PRO A 19 -32.23 22.12 -13.65
N ARG A 20 -32.04 20.86 -14.06
CA ARG A 20 -31.13 19.90 -13.38
C ARG A 20 -29.73 20.47 -13.13
N ARG A 21 -29.20 21.30 -14.04
CA ARG A 21 -27.90 21.98 -13.87
C ARG A 21 -27.86 22.90 -12.65
N ARG A 22 -28.94 23.65 -12.38
CA ARG A 22 -29.06 24.55 -11.22
C ARG A 22 -29.22 23.77 -9.92
N ALA A 23 -30.09 22.76 -9.90
CA ALA A 23 -30.29 21.89 -8.74
C ALA A 23 -28.98 21.18 -8.34
N LEU A 24 -28.23 20.64 -9.32
CA LEU A 24 -26.95 19.99 -9.08
C LEU A 24 -25.86 20.97 -8.59
N ALA A 25 -25.86 22.20 -9.10
CA ALA A 25 -24.92 23.23 -8.63
C ALA A 25 -25.18 23.61 -7.16
N GLN A 26 -26.44 23.74 -6.75
CA GLN A 26 -26.79 24.00 -5.34
C GLN A 26 -26.39 22.84 -4.42
N LEU A 27 -26.48 21.59 -4.90
CA LEU A 27 -26.05 20.41 -4.16
C LEU A 27 -24.54 20.14 -4.22
N GLY A 28 -23.77 20.95 -4.96
CA GLY A 28 -22.34 20.70 -5.19
C GLY A 28 -22.04 19.37 -5.89
N LEU A 29 -23.02 18.78 -6.59
CA LEU A 29 -22.89 17.45 -7.19
C LEU A 29 -22.50 17.55 -8.68
N PRO A 30 -21.40 16.95 -9.13
CA PRO A 30 -21.04 16.94 -10.54
C PRO A 30 -22.11 16.30 -11.42
N LYS A 31 -22.38 16.90 -12.59
CA LYS A 31 -23.35 16.38 -13.59
C LYS A 31 -23.07 14.93 -13.96
N SER A 32 -21.78 14.58 -14.16
CA SER A 32 -21.34 13.22 -14.48
C SER A 32 -21.75 12.21 -13.40
N THR A 33 -21.62 12.56 -12.12
CA THR A 33 -22.01 11.71 -10.99
C THR A 33 -23.51 11.46 -10.98
N TYR A 34 -24.31 12.50 -11.17
CA TYR A 34 -25.78 12.40 -11.20
C TYR A 34 -26.26 11.46 -12.31
N TYR A 35 -25.84 11.68 -13.56
CA TYR A 35 -26.27 10.82 -14.67
C TYR A 35 -25.72 9.39 -14.57
N ARG A 36 -24.52 9.21 -13.97
CA ARG A 36 -23.99 7.87 -13.65
C ARG A 36 -24.88 7.14 -12.67
N TRP A 37 -25.38 7.80 -11.62
CA TRP A 37 -26.32 7.19 -10.68
C TRP A 37 -27.68 6.92 -11.33
N LEU A 38 -28.20 7.85 -12.14
CA LEU A 38 -29.45 7.65 -12.88
C LEU A 38 -29.40 6.39 -13.76
N ARG A 39 -28.30 6.20 -14.51
CA ARG A 39 -28.06 5.00 -15.33
C ARG A 39 -27.99 3.73 -14.48
N ARG A 40 -27.34 3.80 -13.31
CA ARG A 40 -27.26 2.68 -12.36
C ARG A 40 -28.61 2.36 -11.72
N GLN A 41 -29.46 3.35 -11.50
CA GLN A 41 -30.80 3.17 -10.92
C GLN A 41 -31.69 2.33 -11.84
N ALA A 42 -31.67 2.62 -13.15
CA ALA A 42 -32.42 1.86 -14.16
C ALA A 42 -32.07 0.36 -14.16
N GLY A 43 -30.84 0.00 -13.76
CA GLY A 43 -30.39 -1.38 -13.63
C GLY A 43 -30.36 -1.93 -12.20
N GLY A 44 -30.90 -1.21 -11.20
CA GLY A 44 -30.88 -1.63 -9.79
C GLY A 44 -29.50 -1.66 -9.11
N ARG A 45 -28.48 -1.03 -9.71
CA ARG A 45 -27.06 -1.11 -9.28
C ARG A 45 -26.57 0.18 -8.60
N LEU A 46 -27.38 0.77 -7.74
CA LEU A 46 -27.02 2.04 -7.07
C LEU A 46 -25.99 1.87 -5.95
N GLU A 47 -25.90 0.65 -5.40
CA GLU A 47 -24.84 0.27 -4.48
C GLU A 47 -23.49 0.33 -5.16
N ASP A 48 -22.52 0.95 -4.49
CA ASP A 48 -21.15 0.91 -4.98
C ASP A 48 -20.59 -0.48 -4.71
N ARG A 49 -20.21 -1.15 -5.78
CA ARG A 49 -19.39 -2.36 -5.69
C ARG A 49 -17.94 -1.94 -5.74
N LYS A 50 -17.14 -2.39 -4.77
CA LYS A 50 -15.69 -2.33 -4.91
C LYS A 50 -15.35 -3.15 -6.16
N GLY A 51 -14.85 -2.48 -7.20
CA GLY A 51 -14.41 -3.16 -8.42
C GLY A 51 -13.10 -3.90 -8.15
N GLY A 52 -12.90 -5.00 -8.86
CA GLY A 52 -11.67 -5.81 -8.79
C GLY A 52 -11.76 -6.99 -7.83
N SER A 53 -10.84 -7.93 -8.02
CA SER A 53 -10.61 -9.01 -7.06
C SER A 53 -10.12 -8.40 -5.74
N PRO A 54 -10.62 -8.84 -4.57
CA PRO A 54 -10.03 -8.45 -3.29
C PRO A 54 -8.60 -8.96 -3.14
N ILE A 55 -8.22 -9.95 -3.94
CA ILE A 55 -6.89 -10.55 -3.97
C ILE A 55 -6.09 -9.90 -5.10
N PRO A 56 -4.96 -9.25 -4.79
CA PRO A 56 -4.01 -8.78 -5.80
C PRO A 56 -3.57 -9.93 -6.70
N TRP A 57 -3.41 -9.65 -8.00
CA TRP A 57 -2.99 -10.65 -9.00
C TRP A 57 -1.62 -11.28 -8.68
N ASN A 58 -0.77 -10.58 -7.93
CA ASN A 58 0.55 -11.00 -7.50
C ASN A 58 0.59 -11.57 -6.08
N LYS A 59 -0.56 -11.95 -5.51
CA LYS A 59 -0.60 -12.60 -4.20
C LYS A 59 0.00 -14.00 -4.31
N LEU A 60 1.04 -14.27 -3.52
CA LEU A 60 1.64 -15.59 -3.41
C LEU A 60 0.62 -16.62 -2.91
N ARG A 61 0.72 -17.82 -3.45
CA ARG A 61 0.01 -19.02 -2.97
C ARG A 61 0.62 -19.45 -1.64
N ALA A 62 -0.18 -20.17 -0.83
CA ALA A 62 0.29 -20.68 0.45
C ALA A 62 1.52 -21.60 0.29
N GLU A 63 1.54 -22.42 -0.76
CA GLU A 63 2.66 -23.30 -1.10
C GLU A 63 3.95 -22.53 -1.43
N GLU A 64 3.85 -21.41 -2.14
CA GLU A 64 5.00 -20.56 -2.48
C GLU A 64 5.57 -19.89 -1.22
N GLU A 65 4.68 -19.44 -0.32
CA GLU A 65 5.08 -18.86 0.95
C GLU A 65 5.75 -19.88 1.88
N GLU A 66 5.22 -21.10 1.94
CA GLU A 66 5.79 -22.19 2.74
C GLU A 66 7.21 -22.57 2.28
N LYS A 67 7.46 -22.58 0.96
CA LYS A 67 8.81 -22.78 0.41
C LYS A 67 9.80 -21.70 0.86
N ILE A 68 9.38 -20.43 0.79
CA ILE A 68 10.20 -19.30 1.26
C ILE A 68 10.58 -19.50 2.74
N LEU A 69 9.63 -19.94 3.57
CA LEU A 69 9.86 -20.20 4.99
C LEU A 69 10.74 -21.42 5.24
N ALA A 70 10.55 -22.50 4.49
CA ALA A 70 11.40 -23.68 4.58
C ALA A 70 12.86 -23.33 4.25
N GLN A 71 13.09 -22.57 3.18
CA GLN A 71 14.41 -22.11 2.80
C GLN A 71 15.04 -21.19 3.86
N ALA A 72 14.27 -20.24 4.39
CA ALA A 72 14.75 -19.34 5.44
C ALA A 72 15.14 -20.10 6.73
N ARG A 73 14.41 -21.18 7.06
CA ARG A 73 14.73 -22.04 8.21
C ARG A 73 15.93 -22.94 7.95
N ALA A 74 16.11 -23.40 6.71
CA ALA A 74 17.25 -24.24 6.32
C ALA A 74 18.57 -23.45 6.24
N SER A 75 18.51 -22.15 5.93
CA SER A 75 19.66 -21.26 5.79
C SER A 75 19.42 -19.92 6.48
N PRO A 76 19.46 -19.86 7.84
CA PRO A 76 19.15 -18.65 8.62
C PRO A 76 20.13 -17.48 8.40
N GLU A 77 21.29 -17.75 7.83
CA GLU A 77 22.32 -16.76 7.50
C GLU A 77 21.98 -15.89 6.29
N LEU A 78 21.05 -16.36 5.44
CA LEU A 78 20.67 -15.67 4.22
C LEU A 78 19.77 -14.47 4.51
N SER A 79 20.08 -13.37 3.86
CA SER A 79 19.23 -12.20 3.82
C SER A 79 17.95 -12.45 3.03
N ALA A 80 16.93 -11.62 3.27
CA ALA A 80 15.69 -11.64 2.48
C ALA A 80 15.94 -11.48 0.97
N ARG A 81 16.99 -10.74 0.60
CA ARG A 81 17.42 -10.55 -0.78
C ARG A 81 17.96 -11.85 -1.39
N GLU A 82 18.84 -12.53 -0.67
CA GLU A 82 19.43 -13.79 -1.14
C GLU A 82 18.40 -14.90 -1.25
N ILE A 83 17.44 -14.95 -0.31
CA ILE A 83 16.30 -15.87 -0.39
C ILE A 83 15.45 -15.56 -1.63
N ALA A 84 15.11 -14.29 -1.87
CA ALA A 84 14.32 -13.90 -3.04
C ALA A 84 15.00 -14.26 -4.37
N LEU A 85 16.32 -14.04 -4.44
CA LEU A 85 17.13 -14.42 -5.61
C LEU A 85 17.10 -15.93 -5.82
N ARG A 86 17.39 -16.72 -4.78
CA ARG A 86 17.38 -18.19 -4.88
C ARG A 86 16.02 -18.75 -5.27
N VAL A 87 14.92 -18.23 -4.72
CA VAL A 87 13.56 -18.66 -5.11
C VAL A 87 13.30 -18.33 -6.58
N THR A 88 13.74 -17.17 -7.04
CA THR A 88 13.56 -16.76 -8.45
C THR A 88 14.40 -17.63 -9.39
N ASP A 89 15.66 -17.90 -9.05
CA ASP A 89 16.60 -18.63 -9.90
C ASP A 89 16.39 -20.15 -9.89
N ILE A 90 15.98 -20.72 -8.75
CA ILE A 90 15.84 -22.18 -8.55
C ILE A 90 14.39 -22.62 -8.82
N ASP A 91 13.41 -21.95 -8.22
CA ASP A 91 12.00 -22.35 -8.30
C ASP A 91 11.27 -21.73 -9.50
N GLY A 92 11.93 -20.84 -10.25
CA GLY A 92 11.36 -20.14 -11.40
C GLY A 92 10.19 -19.21 -11.06
N THR A 93 9.97 -18.94 -9.77
CA THR A 93 8.86 -18.12 -9.27
C THR A 93 9.41 -16.78 -8.79
N TYR A 94 9.00 -15.70 -9.43
CA TYR A 94 9.45 -14.38 -9.04
C TYR A 94 8.83 -13.96 -7.70
N VAL A 95 9.67 -13.58 -6.75
CA VAL A 95 9.28 -12.92 -5.51
C VAL A 95 10.19 -11.73 -5.24
N SER A 96 9.61 -10.59 -4.85
CA SER A 96 10.41 -9.42 -4.48
C SER A 96 11.08 -9.61 -3.11
N GLU A 97 12.28 -9.05 -2.94
CA GLU A 97 12.97 -8.96 -1.64
C GLU A 97 12.05 -8.41 -0.54
N SER A 98 11.30 -7.35 -0.85
CA SER A 98 10.36 -6.73 0.09
C SER A 98 9.23 -7.68 0.52
N THR A 99 8.80 -8.59 -0.36
CA THR A 99 7.77 -9.58 -0.04
C THR A 99 8.33 -10.65 0.88
N VAL A 100 9.51 -11.18 0.56
CA VAL A 100 10.24 -12.12 1.44
C VAL A 100 10.47 -11.49 2.81
N PHE A 101 10.99 -10.26 2.87
CA PHE A 101 11.20 -9.55 4.13
C PHE A 101 9.93 -9.46 4.98
N ARG A 102 8.78 -9.12 4.38
CA ARG A 102 7.50 -9.04 5.12
C ARG A 102 7.04 -10.41 5.61
N ILE A 103 7.23 -11.47 4.82
CA ILE A 103 6.90 -12.86 5.21
C ILE A 103 7.75 -13.25 6.43
N LEU A 104 9.07 -13.11 6.31
CA LEU A 104 10.00 -13.45 7.40
C LEU A 104 9.74 -12.62 8.66
N LYS A 105 9.44 -11.32 8.50
CA LYS A 105 9.09 -10.44 9.62
C LYS A 105 7.79 -10.87 10.31
N ARG A 106 6.77 -11.25 9.54
CA ARG A 106 5.49 -11.74 10.09
C ARG A 106 5.68 -13.04 10.87
N GLU A 107 6.53 -13.94 10.38
CA GLU A 107 6.87 -15.20 11.04
C GLU A 107 7.91 -15.06 12.16
N GLY A 108 8.32 -13.83 12.51
CA GLY A 108 9.29 -13.58 13.59
C GLY A 108 10.73 -14.03 13.28
N LEU A 109 11.04 -14.35 12.03
CA LEU A 109 12.37 -14.79 11.59
C LEU A 109 13.34 -13.62 11.40
N ILE A 110 12.83 -12.40 11.30
CA ILE A 110 13.64 -11.17 11.33
C ILE A 110 13.55 -10.59 12.73
N LYS A 111 14.67 -10.60 13.45
CA LYS A 111 14.78 -9.90 14.73
C LYS A 111 14.46 -8.41 14.49
N PRO A 112 13.51 -7.81 15.22
CA PRO A 112 13.32 -6.38 15.14
C PRO A 112 14.65 -5.72 15.51
N ALA A 113 15.08 -4.75 14.70
CA ALA A 113 16.21 -3.92 15.08
C ALA A 113 15.76 -3.15 16.33
N GLU A 114 16.19 -3.61 17.50
CA GLU A 114 16.24 -2.75 18.67
C GLU A 114 17.24 -1.67 18.30
N VAL A 115 16.74 -0.49 17.96
CA VAL A 115 17.58 0.68 17.80
C VAL A 115 18.05 1.06 19.20
N VAL A 116 19.03 0.31 19.71
CA VAL A 116 19.82 0.67 20.88
C VAL A 116 20.83 1.72 20.42
N GLY A 117 20.29 2.84 19.97
CA GLY A 117 21.03 3.97 19.44
C GLY A 117 20.56 5.24 20.12
N PHE A 118 21.50 6.14 20.34
CA PHE A 118 21.16 7.51 20.69
C PHE A 118 20.53 8.16 19.44
N LYS A 119 19.35 8.77 19.61
CA LYS A 119 18.76 9.57 18.54
C LYS A 119 19.76 10.68 18.17
N ALA A 120 20.14 10.76 16.90
CA ALA A 120 21.00 11.83 16.43
C ALA A 120 20.36 13.18 16.78
N GLY A 121 21.16 14.10 17.32
CA GLY A 121 20.72 15.46 17.59
C GLY A 121 20.32 16.17 16.29
N LYS A 122 19.44 17.17 16.38
CA LYS A 122 19.08 18.01 15.21
C LYS A 122 20.28 18.75 14.61
N GLU A 123 21.34 18.89 15.39
CA GLU A 123 22.54 19.60 15.01
C GLU A 123 23.77 19.03 15.71
N TYR A 124 24.94 19.21 15.09
CA TYR A 124 26.22 18.97 15.73
C TYR A 124 26.39 19.91 16.93
N LYS A 125 26.78 19.35 18.09
CA LYS A 125 27.15 20.13 19.27
C LYS A 125 28.27 21.15 18.96
N ARG A 126 29.21 20.76 18.09
CA ARG A 126 30.28 21.64 17.60
C ARG A 126 29.90 22.19 16.23
N LYS A 127 29.73 23.51 16.15
CA LYS A 127 29.46 24.22 14.90
C LYS A 127 30.76 24.54 14.18
N THR A 128 30.80 24.30 12.88
CA THR A 128 31.92 24.67 12.00
C THR A 128 31.60 25.98 11.28
N LYS A 129 32.64 26.77 10.98
CA LYS A 129 32.57 28.03 10.24
C LYS A 129 33.36 27.98 8.93
N ARG A 130 34.25 27.00 8.76
CA ARG A 130 35.08 26.82 7.56
C ARG A 130 35.07 25.36 7.09
N PRO A 131 35.36 25.10 5.80
CA PRO A 131 35.61 23.74 5.31
C PRO A 131 36.71 23.03 6.11
N ASN A 132 36.63 21.71 6.22
CA ASN A 132 37.60 20.83 6.90
C ASN A 132 37.73 20.97 8.43
N GLU A 133 36.80 21.64 9.11
CA GLU A 133 36.79 21.74 10.59
C GLU A 133 36.12 20.56 11.31
N LEU A 134 35.40 19.69 10.59
CA LEU A 134 34.78 18.47 11.12
C LEU A 134 34.89 17.37 10.06
N TRP A 135 35.40 16.22 10.48
CA TRP A 135 35.58 15.04 9.64
C TRP A 135 34.74 13.92 10.24
N ALA A 136 33.95 13.24 9.43
CA ALA A 136 33.18 12.07 9.82
C ALA A 136 33.54 10.91 8.90
N THR A 137 33.63 9.72 9.47
CA THR A 137 33.82 8.48 8.74
C THR A 137 32.63 7.61 9.07
N ASP A 138 31.85 7.24 8.05
CA ASP A 138 30.90 6.15 8.19
C ASP A 138 31.58 4.84 7.74
N CYS A 139 31.06 3.73 8.25
CA CYS A 139 31.48 2.41 7.81
C CYS A 139 30.22 1.62 7.51
N ALA A 140 30.18 1.01 6.34
CA ALA A 140 29.19 0.00 6.02
C ALA A 140 29.79 -1.38 6.24
N HIS A 141 29.08 -2.25 6.96
CA HIS A 141 29.40 -3.66 6.92
C HIS A 141 29.00 -4.21 5.56
N LEU A 142 30.01 -4.38 4.70
CA LEU A 142 29.88 -5.22 3.51
C LEU A 142 30.10 -6.66 3.96
N LYS A 143 29.08 -7.50 3.79
CA LYS A 143 29.22 -8.96 3.83
C LYS A 143 29.61 -9.45 2.45
#